data_AF-A0A2R6MS24-F1
#
_entry.id   AF-A0A2R6MS24-F1
#
_cell.length_a   1.000
_cell.length_b   1.000
_cell.length_c   1.000
_cell.angle_alpha   90.00
_cell.angle_beta   90.00
_cell.angle_gamma   90.00
#
_symmetry.space_group_name_H-M   'P 1'
#
loop_
_entity.id
_entity.type
_entity.pdbx_description
1 polymer ?
#
loop_
_entity_poly.entity_id
_entity_poly.type
_entity_poly.pdbx_seq_one_letter_code
_entity_poly.pdbx_strand_id
1 'polypeptide(L)'
;MCPRLLLGSDAEDAGIDLLRIAYRDPGRVVEEWPTHIGDPPARARLVTAGRAAAAVEEADLDVPAVETVPPADLTELGIRTNEVLDEWSNDDRRSIVCLDSITDVLEHVSFETAYRFLHVFTNQLGAADAVGHFHMTPEAHDDCTVQRAMALFDVVAEQSEGDVSVRSRRP
;
A
#
# COMPACT_ATOMS: atom_id res chain seq x y z
N MET A 1 3.75 10.36 -0.36
CA MET A 1 5.19 10.06 -0.55
C MET A 1 5.37 8.57 -0.89
N CYS A 2 4.55 7.99 -1.79
CA CYS A 2 4.53 6.53 -2.02
C CYS A 2 5.59 6.00 -3.03
N PRO A 3 5.96 6.66 -4.15
CA PRO A 3 6.84 5.98 -5.13
C PRO A 3 8.33 6.39 -5.09
N ARG A 4 8.64 7.67 -4.86
CA ARG A 4 9.94 8.25 -5.23
C ARG A 4 11.14 7.76 -4.39
N LEU A 5 10.90 7.29 -3.16
CA LEU A 5 11.99 6.93 -2.24
C LEU A 5 12.51 5.49 -2.45
N LEU A 6 11.76 4.63 -3.15
CA LEU A 6 12.07 3.20 -3.29
C LEU A 6 12.21 2.74 -4.76
N LEU A 7 11.73 3.53 -5.72
CA LEU A 7 11.99 3.28 -7.13
C LEU A 7 13.35 3.86 -7.49
N GLY A 8 14.37 2.99 -7.57
CA GLY A 8 15.60 3.34 -8.29
C GLY A 8 15.27 3.83 -9.70
N SER A 9 16.17 4.62 -10.29
CA SER A 9 16.03 5.30 -11.59
C SER A 9 15.76 4.40 -12.81
N ASP A 10 15.62 3.08 -12.63
CA ASP A 10 15.37 2.13 -13.72
C ASP A 10 13.89 2.05 -14.15
N ALA A 11 12.96 2.66 -13.40
CA ALA A 11 11.52 2.63 -13.70
C ALA A 11 11.04 3.70 -14.70
N GLU A 12 11.95 4.50 -15.26
CA GLU A 12 11.61 5.74 -15.98
C GLU A 12 11.03 5.53 -17.40
N ASP A 13 11.22 4.36 -18.05
CA ASP A 13 10.82 4.17 -19.46
C ASP A 13 9.43 3.51 -19.67
N ALA A 14 8.95 2.66 -18.76
CA ALA A 14 7.70 1.89 -18.94
C ALA A 14 6.50 2.42 -18.12
N GLY A 15 6.73 3.30 -17.14
CA GLY A 15 5.74 3.69 -16.14
C GLY A 15 5.48 2.61 -15.09
N ILE A 16 4.63 2.93 -14.11
CA ILE A 16 4.29 2.05 -12.99
C ILE A 16 2.78 1.82 -12.91
N ASP A 17 2.37 0.65 -12.42
CA ASP A 17 0.99 0.37 -12.05
C ASP A 17 0.88 0.45 -10.51
N LEU A 18 -0.02 1.30 -10.00
CA LEU A 18 -0.13 1.60 -8.56
C LEU A 18 -1.46 1.12 -8.00
N LEU A 19 -1.39 0.18 -7.06
CA LEU A 19 -2.51 -0.23 -6.22
C LEU A 19 -2.36 0.42 -4.85
N ARG A 20 -3.31 1.27 -4.47
CA ARG A 20 -3.34 1.89 -3.15
C ARG A 20 -4.41 1.25 -2.29
N ILE A 21 -4.09 0.94 -1.04
CA ILE A 21 -5.00 0.39 -0.05
C ILE A 21 -5.12 1.41 1.08
N ALA A 22 -6.34 1.90 1.33
CA ALA A 22 -6.59 2.90 2.35
C ALA A 22 -7.80 2.56 3.22
N TYR A 23 -7.73 2.87 4.50
CA TYR A 23 -8.86 2.74 5.44
C TYR A 23 -9.61 4.06 5.63
N ARG A 24 -9.09 5.14 5.01
CA ARG A 24 -9.65 6.49 5.04
C ARG A 24 -10.74 6.67 3.98
N ASP A 25 -11.44 7.79 4.07
CA ASP A 25 -12.48 8.16 3.11
C ASP A 25 -11.91 8.20 1.67
N PRO A 26 -12.50 7.44 0.73
CA PRO A 26 -12.04 7.38 -0.66
C PRO A 26 -12.02 8.74 -1.37
N GLY A 27 -13.00 9.62 -1.10
CA GLY A 27 -13.03 10.96 -1.71
C GLY A 27 -11.80 11.77 -1.30
N ARG A 28 -11.43 11.71 -0.02
CA ARG A 28 -10.18 12.32 0.48
C ARG A 28 -8.93 11.72 -0.15
N VAL A 29 -8.87 10.39 -0.30
CA VAL A 29 -7.71 9.72 -0.89
C VAL A 29 -7.54 10.10 -2.36
N VAL A 30 -8.64 10.26 -3.10
CA VAL A 30 -8.64 10.73 -4.49
C VAL A 30 -8.25 12.22 -4.58
N GLU A 31 -8.79 13.08 -3.72
CA GLU A 31 -8.39 14.50 -3.65
C GLU A 31 -6.89 14.67 -3.35
N GLU A 32 -6.34 13.82 -2.48
CA GLU A 32 -4.92 13.82 -2.10
C GLU A 32 -4.02 13.12 -3.14
N TRP A 33 -4.60 12.41 -4.11
CA TRP A 33 -3.90 11.60 -5.12
C TRP A 33 -2.83 12.38 -5.90
N PRO A 34 -3.13 13.57 -6.47
CA PRO A 34 -2.17 14.34 -7.26
C PRO A 34 -1.01 14.91 -6.43
N THR A 35 -1.19 15.02 -5.12
CA THR A 35 -0.23 15.67 -4.21
C THR A 35 0.84 14.69 -3.72
N HIS A 36 0.59 13.39 -3.83
CA HIS A 36 1.41 12.36 -3.16
C HIS A 36 2.11 11.38 -4.07
N ILE A 37 1.78 11.42 -5.35
CA ILE A 37 2.34 10.61 -6.42
C ILE A 37 3.08 11.59 -7.33
N GLY A 38 4.36 11.37 -7.56
CA GLY A 38 5.20 12.30 -8.32
C GLY A 38 4.76 12.35 -9.79
N ASP A 39 5.36 11.53 -10.63
CA ASP A 39 4.84 11.28 -11.97
C ASP A 39 3.58 10.39 -11.87
N PRO A 40 2.52 10.70 -12.64
CA PRO A 40 1.30 9.90 -12.60
C PRO A 40 1.59 8.45 -13.04
N PRO A 41 1.02 7.45 -12.35
CA PRO A 41 1.20 6.06 -12.72
C PRO A 41 0.51 5.80 -14.06
N ALA A 42 0.96 4.78 -14.79
CA ALA A 42 0.32 4.36 -16.04
C ALA A 42 -1.11 3.84 -15.78
N ARG A 43 -1.30 3.16 -14.64
CA ARG A 43 -2.61 2.74 -14.12
C ARG A 43 -2.67 2.88 -12.61
N ALA A 44 -3.86 3.20 -12.12
CA ALA A 44 -4.12 3.34 -10.69
C ALA A 44 -5.37 2.56 -10.27
N ARG A 45 -5.31 1.91 -9.12
CA ARG A 45 -6.43 1.26 -8.42
C ARG A 45 -6.43 1.67 -6.96
N LEU A 46 -7.62 1.86 -6.40
CA LEU A 46 -7.82 2.19 -4.99
C LEU A 46 -8.73 1.15 -4.37
N VAL A 47 -8.23 0.41 -3.39
CA VAL A 47 -9.05 -0.46 -2.54
C VAL A 47 -9.24 0.25 -1.21
N THR A 48 -10.49 0.52 -0.83
CA THR A 48 -10.82 1.08 0.47
C THR A 48 -11.38 0.05 1.43
N ALA A 49 -10.88 0.08 2.65
CA ALA A 49 -11.32 -0.80 3.73
C ALA A 49 -12.12 0.04 4.74
N GLY A 50 -13.45 0.06 4.65
CA GLY A 50 -14.27 0.93 5.50
C GLY A 50 -15.52 1.49 4.84
N ARG A 51 -15.94 2.69 5.26
CA ARG A 51 -17.18 3.31 4.76
C ARG A 51 -17.05 3.55 3.26
N ALA A 52 -17.89 2.88 2.48
CA ALA A 52 -17.99 3.09 1.04
C ALA A 52 -18.11 4.59 0.73
N ALA A 53 -17.31 5.08 -0.23
CA ALA A 53 -17.67 6.30 -0.92
C ALA A 53 -19.09 6.09 -1.45
N ALA A 54 -19.94 7.11 -1.36
CA ALA A 54 -20.99 7.21 -2.36
C ALA A 54 -20.28 7.10 -3.71
N ALA A 55 -20.65 6.07 -4.49
CA ALA A 55 -19.98 5.67 -5.72
C ALA A 55 -19.42 6.89 -6.44
N VAL A 56 -18.10 6.97 -6.52
CA VAL A 56 -17.47 7.99 -7.38
C VAL A 56 -17.88 7.56 -8.77
N GLU A 57 -18.89 8.22 -9.35
CA GLU A 57 -19.28 7.96 -10.73
C GLU A 57 -18.02 8.05 -11.59
N GLU A 58 -17.80 7.05 -12.45
CA GLU A 58 -16.70 7.00 -13.41
C GLU A 58 -16.61 8.35 -14.16
N ALA A 59 -15.76 9.24 -13.69
CA ALA A 59 -15.62 10.58 -14.25
C ALA A 59 -14.21 11.10 -14.03
N ASP A 60 -13.23 10.35 -14.53
CA ASP A 60 -12.09 10.81 -15.34
C ASP A 60 -11.06 9.69 -15.39
N LEU A 61 -10.33 9.57 -16.50
CA LEU A 61 -9.21 8.64 -16.65
C LEU A 61 -8.07 8.90 -15.64
N ASP A 62 -8.18 9.98 -14.84
CA ASP A 62 -7.29 10.38 -13.76
C ASP A 62 -7.72 9.88 -12.36
N VAL A 63 -8.89 9.23 -12.24
CA VAL A 63 -9.41 8.72 -10.95
C VAL A 63 -9.23 7.20 -10.87
N PRO A 64 -8.60 6.66 -9.81
CA PRO A 64 -8.46 5.21 -9.65
C PRO A 64 -9.83 4.54 -9.52
N ALA A 65 -9.99 3.35 -10.12
CA ALA A 65 -11.17 2.54 -9.84
C ALA A 65 -11.20 2.20 -8.34
N VAL A 66 -12.36 2.40 -7.70
CA VAL A 66 -12.54 2.27 -6.25
C VAL A 66 -13.29 0.98 -5.94
N GLU A 67 -12.65 0.08 -5.21
CA GLU A 67 -13.28 -1.12 -4.65
C GLU A 67 -13.36 -1.01 -3.13
N THR A 68 -14.45 -1.47 -2.52
CA THR A 68 -14.63 -1.40 -1.06
C THR A 68 -14.71 -2.78 -0.46
N VAL A 69 -13.89 -3.02 0.57
CA VAL A 69 -13.90 -4.24 1.38
C VAL A 69 -14.22 -3.92 2.84
N PRO A 70 -14.79 -4.86 3.62
CA PRO A 70 -14.97 -4.68 5.06
C PRO A 70 -13.62 -4.51 5.76
N PRO A 71 -13.49 -3.56 6.71
CA PRO A 71 -12.19 -3.21 7.27
C PRO A 71 -11.53 -4.32 8.10
N ALA A 72 -12.34 -5.22 8.68
CA ALA A 72 -11.84 -6.38 9.41
C ALA A 72 -11.62 -7.63 8.53
N ASP A 73 -12.04 -7.59 7.25
CA ASP A 73 -11.91 -8.73 6.33
C ASP A 73 -10.60 -8.64 5.52
N LEU A 74 -9.50 -8.99 6.20
CA LEU A 74 -8.19 -9.03 5.57
C LEU A 74 -8.08 -10.10 4.47
N THR A 75 -8.98 -11.10 4.48
CA THR A 75 -8.99 -12.14 3.45
C THR A 75 -9.49 -11.55 2.14
N GLU A 76 -10.61 -10.83 2.19
CA GLU A 76 -11.14 -10.13 1.02
C GLU A 76 -10.13 -9.10 0.50
N LEU A 77 -9.47 -8.34 1.39
CA LEU A 77 -8.42 -7.40 0.99
C LEU A 77 -7.27 -8.09 0.21
N GLY A 78 -6.80 -9.23 0.71
CA GLY A 78 -5.74 -10.01 0.05
C GLY A 78 -6.16 -10.56 -1.32
N ILE A 79 -7.40 -11.05 -1.42
CA ILE A 79 -7.98 -11.55 -2.67
C ILE A 79 -8.07 -10.42 -3.70
N ARG A 80 -8.65 -9.26 -3.34
CA ARG A 80 -8.75 -8.10 -4.25
C ARG A 80 -7.40 -7.63 -4.75
N THR A 81 -6.41 -7.59 -3.86
CA THR A 81 -5.04 -7.26 -4.25
C THR A 81 -4.51 -8.27 -5.26
N ASN A 82 -4.77 -9.56 -5.07
CA ASN A 82 -4.33 -10.59 -6.02
C ASN A 82 -4.99 -10.43 -7.38
N GLU A 83 -6.31 -10.22 -7.41
CA GLU A 83 -7.07 -10.02 -8.64
C GLU A 83 -6.49 -8.85 -9.47
N VAL A 84 -6.20 -7.72 -8.81
CA VAL A 84 -5.58 -6.56 -9.46
C VAL A 84 -4.18 -6.87 -10.00
N LEU A 85 -3.34 -7.57 -9.22
CA LEU A 85 -1.99 -7.93 -9.66
C LEU A 85 -1.99 -8.95 -10.81
N ASP A 86 -2.91 -9.91 -10.79
CA ASP A 86 -3.08 -10.88 -11.85
C ASP A 86 -3.54 -10.20 -13.15
N GLU A 87 -4.41 -9.19 -13.07
CA GLU A 87 -4.78 -8.34 -14.21
C GLU A 87 -3.57 -7.61 -14.81
N TRP A 88 -2.64 -7.16 -13.97
CA TRP A 88 -1.44 -6.42 -14.40
C TRP A 88 -0.28 -7.31 -14.84
N SER A 89 -0.32 -8.60 -14.51
CA SER A 89 0.77 -9.56 -14.75
C SER A 89 1.20 -9.73 -16.22
N ASN A 90 0.34 -9.34 -17.17
CA ASN A 90 0.62 -9.44 -18.61
C ASN A 90 1.34 -8.22 -19.19
N ASP A 91 1.57 -7.18 -18.39
CA ASP A 91 2.24 -5.95 -18.80
C ASP A 91 3.70 -5.92 -18.28
N ASP A 92 4.64 -5.38 -19.07
CA ASP A 92 6.05 -5.23 -18.67
C ASP A 92 6.28 -4.13 -17.60
N ARG A 93 5.22 -3.59 -17.02
CA ARG A 93 5.26 -2.47 -16.07
C ARG A 93 5.42 -2.99 -14.65
N ARG A 94 6.14 -2.23 -13.82
CA ARG A 94 6.32 -2.58 -12.41
C ARG A 94 5.05 -2.29 -11.62
N SER A 95 4.56 -3.30 -10.92
CA SER A 95 3.44 -3.18 -9.99
C SER A 95 3.91 -2.71 -8.62
N ILE A 96 3.21 -1.72 -8.06
CA ILE A 96 3.47 -1.16 -6.73
C ILE A 96 2.19 -1.24 -5.92
N VAL A 97 2.27 -1.80 -4.71
CA VAL A 97 1.18 -1.85 -3.75
C VAL A 97 1.50 -0.95 -2.56
N CYS A 98 0.74 0.12 -2.32
CA CYS A 98 0.92 1.03 -1.18
C CYS A 98 -0.21 0.81 -0.16
N LEU A 99 0.10 0.32 1.05
CA LEU A 99 -0.81 0.31 2.20
C LEU A 99 -0.60 1.59 3.02
N ASP A 100 -1.60 2.46 3.05
CA ASP A 100 -1.53 3.80 3.63
C ASP A 100 -1.22 3.82 5.13
N SER A 101 -1.65 2.80 5.87
CA SER A 101 -1.47 2.74 7.32
C SER A 101 -1.74 1.32 7.85
N ILE A 102 -0.71 0.64 8.32
CA ILE A 102 -0.82 -0.56 9.16
C ILE A 102 -1.53 -0.20 10.48
N THR A 103 -1.34 1.02 10.99
CA THR A 103 -2.03 1.47 12.20
C THR A 103 -3.54 1.37 12.04
N ASP A 104 -4.08 1.76 10.88
CA ASP A 104 -5.53 1.68 10.61
C ASP A 104 -6.01 0.21 10.58
N VAL A 105 -5.21 -0.70 10.00
CA VAL A 105 -5.51 -2.14 10.04
C VAL A 105 -5.61 -2.63 11.50
N LEU A 106 -4.70 -2.18 12.35
CA LEU A 106 -4.64 -2.57 13.76
C LEU A 106 -5.78 -1.98 14.60
N GLU A 107 -6.48 -0.96 14.13
CA GLU A 107 -7.71 -0.45 14.78
C GLU A 107 -8.89 -1.42 14.61
N HIS A 108 -8.84 -2.29 13.59
CA HIS A 108 -9.93 -3.22 13.27
C HIS A 108 -9.66 -4.68 13.65
N VAL A 109 -8.40 -5.09 13.73
CA VAL A 109 -8.00 -6.46 14.04
C VAL A 109 -6.89 -6.52 15.09
N SER A 110 -6.72 -7.68 15.74
CA SER A 110 -5.60 -7.88 16.66
C SER A 110 -4.26 -7.85 15.93
N PHE A 111 -3.20 -7.44 16.64
CA PHE A 111 -1.83 -7.45 16.09
C PHE A 111 -1.42 -8.81 15.53
N GLU A 112 -1.75 -9.91 16.21
CA GLU A 112 -1.41 -11.25 15.72
C GLU A 112 -2.11 -11.57 14.40
N THR A 113 -3.34 -11.10 14.21
CA THR A 113 -4.09 -11.29 12.97
C THR A 113 -3.52 -10.43 11.85
N ALA A 114 -3.25 -9.16 12.10
CA ALA A 114 -2.60 -8.27 11.15
C ALA A 114 -1.20 -8.77 10.77
N TYR A 115 -0.41 -9.25 11.73
CA TYR A 115 0.93 -9.78 11.50
C TYR A 115 0.91 -11.01 10.59
N ARG A 116 0.02 -11.98 10.85
CA ARG A 116 -0.14 -13.15 9.98
C ARG A 116 -0.55 -12.75 8.58
N PHE A 117 -1.50 -11.82 8.46
CA PHE A 117 -1.93 -11.28 7.17
C PHE A 117 -0.76 -10.63 6.43
N LEU A 118 -0.08 -9.65 7.03
CA LEU A 118 1.05 -8.94 6.42
C LEU A 118 2.17 -9.90 6.01
N HIS A 119 2.43 -10.95 6.80
CA HIS A 119 3.40 -11.97 6.45
C HIS A 119 3.02 -12.75 5.19
N VAL A 120 1.76 -13.18 5.06
CA VAL A 120 1.27 -13.85 3.84
C VAL A 120 1.22 -12.87 2.67
N PHE A 121 0.77 -11.64 2.92
CA PHE A 121 0.58 -10.60 1.93
C PHE A 121 1.91 -10.17 1.29
N THR A 122 2.95 -9.92 2.09
CA THR A 122 4.29 -9.58 1.59
C THR A 122 4.88 -10.70 0.72
N ASN A 123 4.73 -11.96 1.13
CA ASN A 123 5.15 -13.11 0.32
C ASN A 123 4.39 -13.18 -1.02
N GLN A 124 3.09 -12.90 -1.00
CA GLN A 124 2.26 -12.85 -2.21
C GLN A 124 2.72 -11.74 -3.17
N LEU A 125 3.01 -10.54 -2.65
CA LEU A 125 3.53 -9.44 -3.47
C LEU A 125 4.86 -9.81 -4.13
N GLY A 126 5.78 -10.42 -3.37
CA GLY A 126 7.05 -10.89 -3.91
C GLY A 126 6.90 -11.96 -4.98
N ALA A 127 5.91 -12.86 -4.86
CA ALA A 127 5.62 -13.88 -5.87
C ALA A 127 5.07 -13.26 -7.18
N ALA A 128 4.45 -12.08 -7.12
CA ALA A 128 3.95 -11.32 -8.26
C ALA A 128 4.95 -10.30 -8.81
N ASP A 129 6.21 -10.31 -8.35
CA ASP A 129 7.24 -9.29 -8.67
C ASP A 129 6.77 -7.85 -8.39
N ALA A 130 5.88 -7.69 -7.41
CA ALA A 130 5.33 -6.40 -7.01
C ALA A 130 6.11 -5.80 -5.83
N VAL A 131 6.29 -4.48 -5.85
CA VAL A 131 6.91 -3.74 -4.74
C VAL A 131 5.83 -3.34 -3.73
N GLY A 132 5.92 -3.86 -2.51
CA GLY A 132 5.05 -3.46 -1.41
C GLY A 132 5.62 -2.30 -0.59
N HIS A 133 4.84 -1.23 -0.41
CA HIS A 133 5.16 -0.11 0.46
C HIS A 133 4.10 0.01 1.55
N PHE A 134 4.53 0.03 2.80
CA PHE A 134 3.64 0.01 3.95
C PHE A 134 4.02 1.13 4.91
N HIS A 135 3.01 1.88 5.34
CA HIS A 135 3.18 2.98 6.27
C HIS A 135 2.67 2.57 7.65
N MET A 136 3.28 3.10 8.70
CA MET A 136 2.85 2.87 10.09
C MET A 136 3.14 4.12 10.90
N THR A 137 2.27 4.46 11.84
CA THR A 137 2.51 5.54 12.81
C THR A 137 3.09 4.92 14.08
N PRO A 138 4.42 4.94 14.30
CA PRO A 138 5.06 4.18 15.39
C PRO A 138 4.63 4.67 16.78
N GLU A 139 4.36 5.97 16.95
CA GLU A 139 3.94 6.58 18.22
C GLU A 139 2.58 6.06 18.73
N ALA A 140 1.78 5.43 17.87
CA ALA A 140 0.50 4.83 18.24
C ALA A 140 0.64 3.44 18.88
N HIS A 141 1.85 2.86 18.88
CA HIS A 141 2.09 1.48 19.30
C HIS A 141 3.25 1.39 20.28
N ASP A 142 3.33 0.30 21.03
CA ASP A 142 4.50 0.02 21.86
C ASP A 142 5.70 -0.43 21.01
N ASP A 143 6.91 -0.24 21.55
CA ASP A 143 8.17 -0.56 20.87
C ASP A 143 8.25 -2.02 20.40
N CYS A 144 7.66 -2.97 21.15
CA CYS A 144 7.68 -4.39 20.77
C CYS A 144 6.82 -4.64 19.53
N THR A 145 5.63 -4.03 19.48
CA THR A 145 4.74 -4.07 18.30
C THR A 145 5.44 -3.51 17.06
N VAL A 146 6.07 -2.34 17.18
CA VAL A 146 6.81 -1.69 16.09
C VAL A 146 7.97 -2.59 15.61
N GLN A 147 8.82 -3.08 16.51
CA GLN A 147 9.95 -3.94 16.15
C GLN A 147 9.53 -5.26 15.49
N ARG A 148 8.39 -5.83 15.93
CA ARG A 148 7.83 -7.03 15.30
C ARG A 148 7.32 -6.73 13.90
N ALA A 149 6.59 -5.64 13.70
CA ALA A 149 6.10 -5.23 12.38
C ALA A 149 7.25 -4.98 11.40
N MET A 150 8.28 -4.23 11.82
CA MET A 150 9.51 -4.00 11.06
C MET A 150 10.18 -5.30 10.59
N ALA A 151 9.97 -6.40 11.30
CA ALA A 151 10.56 -7.68 10.94
C ALA A 151 9.96 -8.35 9.71
N LEU A 152 8.86 -7.82 9.18
CA LEU A 152 8.21 -8.31 7.96
C LEU A 152 8.73 -7.67 6.68
N PHE A 153 9.51 -6.59 6.78
CA PHE A 153 9.90 -5.77 5.64
C PHE A 153 11.40 -5.81 5.39
N ASP A 154 11.78 -5.80 4.12
CA ASP A 154 13.18 -5.80 3.69
C ASP A 154 13.87 -4.47 3.97
N VAL A 155 13.14 -3.37 3.85
CA VAL A 155 13.64 -2.01 4.09
C VAL A 155 12.63 -1.27 4.96
N VAL A 156 13.13 -0.66 6.03
CA VAL A 156 12.37 0.21 6.92
C VAL A 156 13.03 1.58 6.91
N ALA A 157 12.24 2.61 6.60
CA ALA A 157 12.66 4.00 6.69
C ALA A 157 11.89 4.68 7.81
N GLU A 158 12.60 5.25 8.77
CA GLU A 158 12.03 6.00 9.89
C GLU A 158 12.40 7.47 9.74
N GLN A 159 11.41 8.34 9.79
CA GLN A 159 11.60 9.79 9.75
C GLN A 159 11.42 10.34 11.17
N SER A 160 12.42 11.07 11.66
CA SER A 160 12.39 11.71 12.99
C SER A 160 13.00 13.10 12.87
N GLU A 161 12.29 14.14 13.30
CA GLU A 161 12.72 15.55 13.37
C GLU A 161 13.93 15.94 12.47
N GLY A 162 13.76 15.83 11.15
CA GLY A 162 14.75 16.26 10.16
C GLY A 162 15.81 15.23 9.76
N ASP A 163 15.80 14.04 10.36
CA ASP A 163 16.65 12.91 10.01
C ASP A 163 15.82 11.75 9.43
N VAL A 164 16.42 11.00 8.51
CA VAL A 164 15.83 9.80 7.93
C VAL A 164 16.80 8.65 8.16
N SER A 165 16.41 7.70 9.00
CA SER A 165 17.18 6.48 9.21
C SER A 165 16.61 5.38 8.31
N VAL A 166 17.49 4.65 7.62
CA VAL A 166 17.11 3.53 6.75
C VAL A 166 17.79 2.27 7.24
N ARG A 167 16.98 1.27 7.58
CA ARG A 167 17.42 -0.07 7.96
C ARG A 167 17.04 -1.03 6.86
N SER A 168 18.04 -1.59 6.18
CA SER A 168 17.84 -2.70 5.25
C SER A 168 18.20 -4.03 5.91
N ARG A 169 17.35 -5.01 5.73
CA ARG A 169 17.69 -6.42 5.88
C ARG A 169 18.27 -6.83 4.54
N ARG A 170 19.60 -6.87 4.44
CA ARG A 170 20.21 -7.57 3.31
C ARG A 170 19.84 -9.05 3.41
N PRO A 171 19.42 -9.69 2.31
CA PRO A 171 19.19 -11.13 2.25
C PRO A 171 20.48 -11.92 2.54
#